data_AF-A0AAV9BGF8-F1
#
_entry.id   AF-A0AAV9BGF8-F1
#
_cell.length_a   1.000
_cell.length_b   1.000
_cell.length_c   1.000
_cell.angle_alpha   90.00
_cell.angle_beta   90.00
_cell.angle_gamma   90.00
#
_symmetry.space_group_name_H-M   'P 1'
#
loop_
_entity.id
_entity.type
_entity.pdbx_description
1 polymer ?
#
loop_
_entity_poly.entity_id
_entity_poly.type
_entity_poly.pdbx_seq_one_letter_code
_entity_poly.pdbx_strand_id
1 'polypeptide(L)'
;MMLEMERDFESKLRLQNNSNNNSNNNGVQRSRSIAFRAPQEQFTIHDFELGRIYGVGSYSKDCGDAIVKKVVRAKKKDTGCVYALKIMDKKFITKENKIQYVKLERIVLDQLDHPGIIRLYFTFQDTYSLYMALESCEGGELFDQITRKGRLSEDEARFYAAEVIDALEYMHGLGLIHRDIKPENLLLTADGHVKIADLGSVKPTKDSKITILPSAASEKACTFVGTAAYIPPEVLNSSPPTFGNDIWALGCTLYQMLSGSSPFKDASEWLIFQRIIARDLKFPDYFSEAARDLIDKLLDTDPSKRLGAGPHGYAALKKHPFFKGIDWHNLRRTSPPKLAMESHSGEEDDGASWNLTHLGDDPFQQVPIEKSGAASSSEAHSHLSRLASIDSFDSKWQQFLDPGESIIMISKVKKIQKITNKKVQLILTDKPKLIYLDPSKQIAKETIVWSDNPNELSIQVANSSHFKICMPKKVFSFEDPKQRAWHWKKAIEGLQNR
;
A
#
# COMPACT_ATOMS: atom_id res chain seq x y z
N MET A 1 18.55 -27.53 -8.20
CA MET A 1 18.20 -26.10 -7.95
C MET A 1 16.72 -25.78 -8.12
N MET A 2 16.11 -25.85 -9.32
CA MET A 2 14.71 -25.40 -9.54
C MET A 2 13.66 -26.35 -8.88
N LEU A 3 13.82 -27.67 -9.06
CA LEU A 3 13.00 -28.70 -8.40
C LEU A 3 13.18 -28.76 -6.87
N GLU A 4 14.29 -28.25 -6.35
CA GLU A 4 14.52 -28.13 -4.90
C GLU A 4 13.85 -26.89 -4.34
N MET A 5 13.89 -25.77 -5.08
CA MET A 5 13.20 -24.54 -4.73
C MET A 5 11.68 -24.73 -4.73
N GLU A 6 11.15 -25.49 -5.70
CA GLU A 6 9.73 -25.84 -5.77
C GLU A 6 9.32 -26.74 -4.59
N ARG A 7 10.10 -27.79 -4.27
CA ARG A 7 9.87 -28.63 -3.09
C ARG A 7 9.96 -27.88 -1.77
N ASP A 8 10.95 -26.99 -1.63
CA ASP A 8 11.13 -26.15 -0.44
C ASP A 8 9.95 -25.17 -0.29
N PHE A 9 9.54 -24.51 -1.39
CA PHE A 9 8.39 -23.60 -1.39
C PHE A 9 7.10 -24.33 -1.06
N GLU A 10 6.81 -25.49 -1.67
CA GLU A 10 5.63 -26.29 -1.35
C GLU A 10 5.63 -26.78 0.09
N SER A 11 6.78 -27.24 0.60
CA SER A 11 6.90 -27.66 2.00
C SER A 11 6.59 -26.50 2.97
N LYS A 12 7.01 -25.29 2.61
CA LYS A 12 6.75 -24.06 3.36
C LYS A 12 5.35 -23.50 3.13
N LEU A 13 4.69 -23.80 2.02
CA LEU A 13 3.32 -23.38 1.70
C LEU A 13 2.27 -24.33 2.31
N ARG A 14 2.61 -25.61 2.50
CA ARG A 14 1.75 -26.56 3.22
C ARG A 14 1.49 -26.03 4.63
N LEU A 15 0.22 -26.06 5.03
CA LEU A 15 -0.16 -25.84 6.42
C LEU A 15 0.21 -27.14 7.13
N GLN A 16 1.13 -27.10 8.09
CA GLN A 16 1.54 -28.32 8.78
C GLN A 16 0.35 -28.92 9.54
N ASN A 17 -0.14 -30.08 9.09
CA ASN A 17 -0.85 -31.01 9.95
C ASN A 17 0.20 -31.64 10.86
N ASN A 18 0.29 -31.20 12.11
CA ASN A 18 1.04 -31.95 13.11
C ASN A 18 0.24 -33.22 13.47
N SER A 19 0.35 -34.23 12.62
CA SER A 19 0.03 -35.61 12.93
C SER A 19 1.34 -36.37 13.15
N ASN A 20 2.08 -36.02 14.20
CA ASN A 20 3.07 -36.94 14.74
C ASN A 20 2.33 -37.96 15.60
N ASN A 21 2.10 -39.14 15.01
CA ASN A 21 1.84 -40.36 15.77
C ASN A 21 3.08 -40.64 16.63
N ASN A 22 3.08 -40.16 17.87
CA ASN A 22 3.73 -40.83 18.97
C ASN A 22 2.69 -41.08 20.04
N SER A 23 2.30 -42.34 20.13
CA SER A 23 1.55 -42.93 21.24
C SER A 23 2.24 -42.62 22.57
N ASN A 24 1.66 -41.73 23.38
CA ASN A 24 1.37 -41.96 24.80
C ASN A 24 0.52 -40.84 25.42
N ASN A 25 -0.45 -41.27 26.24
CA ASN A 25 -1.54 -40.55 26.90
C ASN A 25 -1.19 -39.22 27.59
N ASN A 26 -1.93 -38.14 27.27
CA ASN A 26 -2.98 -37.51 28.10
C ASN A 26 -3.33 -36.09 27.61
N GLY A 27 -4.63 -35.83 27.33
CA GLY A 27 -5.17 -34.50 27.06
C GLY A 27 -5.27 -34.13 25.57
N VAL A 28 -6.24 -34.70 24.85
CA VAL A 28 -6.45 -34.43 23.41
C VAL A 28 -7.13 -33.06 23.21
N GLN A 29 -6.33 -32.03 22.92
CA GLN A 29 -6.80 -30.88 22.15
C GLN A 29 -6.48 -31.17 20.68
N ARG A 30 -7.43 -31.83 19.99
CA ARG A 30 -7.34 -32.11 18.54
C ARG A 30 -7.16 -30.78 17.79
N SER A 31 -5.97 -30.54 17.23
CA SER A 31 -5.77 -29.50 16.23
C SER A 31 -6.72 -29.76 15.05
N ARG A 32 -7.78 -28.96 14.93
CA ARG A 32 -8.72 -29.05 13.81
C ARG A 32 -8.00 -28.58 12.54
N SER A 33 -7.95 -29.42 11.51
CA SER A 33 -7.52 -29.03 10.17
C SER A 33 -8.43 -27.91 9.65
N ILE A 34 -7.84 -26.82 9.13
CA ILE A 34 -8.60 -25.73 8.51
C ILE A 34 -9.24 -26.28 7.22
N ALA A 35 -10.58 -26.34 7.18
CA ALA A 35 -11.31 -26.67 5.96
C ALA A 35 -11.44 -25.39 5.11
N PHE A 36 -10.90 -25.44 3.89
CA PHE A 36 -10.99 -24.32 2.95
C PHE A 36 -12.29 -24.38 2.15
N ARG A 37 -12.99 -23.26 2.03
CA ARG A 37 -14.16 -23.10 1.14
C ARG A 37 -13.73 -23.01 -0.33
N ALA A 38 -12.69 -22.23 -0.61
CA ALA A 38 -12.13 -22.02 -1.93
C ALA A 38 -11.18 -23.17 -2.28
N PRO A 39 -11.50 -23.98 -3.31
CA PRO A 39 -10.67 -25.10 -3.69
C PRO A 39 -9.30 -24.66 -4.21
N GLN A 40 -8.34 -25.58 -4.12
CA GLN A 40 -7.11 -25.52 -4.89
C GLN A 40 -7.30 -26.36 -6.15
N GLU A 41 -7.35 -25.69 -7.29
CA GLU A 41 -7.65 -26.26 -8.60
C GLU A 41 -6.37 -26.58 -9.36
N GLN A 42 -6.47 -27.47 -10.35
CA GLN A 42 -5.38 -27.83 -11.26
C GLN A 42 -5.46 -27.06 -12.58
N PHE A 43 -5.79 -25.77 -12.51
CA PHE A 43 -5.82 -24.90 -13.68
C PHE A 43 -4.43 -24.38 -14.05
N THR A 44 -4.29 -23.99 -15.31
CA THR A 44 -3.14 -23.27 -15.86
C THR A 44 -3.58 -21.87 -16.30
N ILE A 45 -2.61 -20.97 -16.53
CA ILE A 45 -2.92 -19.63 -17.05
C ILE A 45 -3.60 -19.68 -18.43
N HIS A 46 -3.39 -20.75 -19.20
CA HIS A 46 -3.97 -20.94 -20.53
C HIS A 46 -5.48 -21.24 -20.51
N ASP A 47 -6.02 -21.61 -19.36
CA ASP A 47 -7.47 -21.80 -19.17
C ASP A 47 -8.23 -20.46 -19.09
N PHE A 48 -7.49 -19.35 -19.07
CA PHE A 48 -8.02 -18.00 -18.96
C PHE A 48 -7.66 -17.14 -20.17
N GLU A 49 -8.59 -16.26 -20.52
CA GLU A 49 -8.38 -15.12 -21.40
C GLU A 49 -8.07 -13.91 -20.50
N LEU A 50 -6.84 -13.42 -20.58
CA LEU A 50 -6.38 -12.30 -19.75
C LEU A 50 -6.72 -10.97 -20.44
N GLY A 51 -7.31 -10.05 -19.68
CA GLY A 51 -7.63 -8.69 -20.11
C GLY A 51 -6.81 -7.64 -19.39
N ARG A 52 -7.43 -6.47 -19.18
CA ARG A 52 -6.79 -5.31 -18.54
C ARG A 52 -6.20 -5.62 -17.16
N ILE A 53 -5.14 -4.89 -16.83
CA ILE A 53 -4.50 -4.94 -15.51
C ILE A 53 -5.32 -4.07 -14.57
N TYR A 54 -5.85 -4.66 -13.50
CA TYR A 54 -6.54 -3.92 -12.45
C TYR A 54 -5.56 -3.25 -11.50
N GLY A 55 -4.40 -3.86 -11.23
CA GLY A 55 -3.41 -3.25 -10.36
C GLY A 55 -2.07 -3.98 -10.32
N VAL A 56 -1.05 -3.24 -9.89
CA VAL A 56 0.32 -3.73 -9.73
C VAL A 56 0.83 -3.34 -8.34
N GLY A 57 1.35 -4.31 -7.60
CA GLY A 57 1.83 -4.15 -6.23
C GLY A 57 3.21 -4.77 -5.99
N SER A 58 3.90 -4.25 -4.98
CA SER A 58 5.16 -4.80 -4.45
C SER A 58 5.00 -5.12 -2.97
N TYR A 59 5.60 -6.22 -2.49
CA TYR A 59 5.63 -6.57 -1.07
C TYR A 59 6.70 -5.80 -0.26
N SER A 60 7.47 -4.92 -0.91
CA SER A 60 8.53 -4.12 -0.27
C SER A 60 8.65 -2.75 -0.95
N LYS A 61 8.52 -1.66 -0.16
CA LYS A 61 8.83 -0.29 -0.63
C LYS A 61 10.35 -0.07 -0.84
N ASP A 62 11.20 -0.95 -0.29
CA ASP A 62 12.66 -0.85 -0.34
C ASP A 62 13.29 -1.56 -1.55
N CYS A 63 12.55 -2.48 -2.17
CA CYS A 63 12.95 -3.17 -3.39
C CYS A 63 12.46 -2.36 -4.58
N GLY A 64 13.32 -1.50 -5.12
CA GLY A 64 13.01 -0.73 -6.33
C GLY A 64 12.39 -1.61 -7.43
N ASP A 65 11.28 -1.13 -7.98
CA ASP A 65 10.59 -1.52 -9.23
C ASP A 65 10.32 -3.00 -9.53
N ALA A 66 10.60 -3.93 -8.61
CA ALA A 66 10.22 -5.32 -8.79
C ALA A 66 8.70 -5.46 -8.58
N ILE A 67 7.97 -5.70 -9.66
CA ILE A 67 6.57 -6.09 -9.63
C ILE A 67 6.48 -7.49 -9.00
N VAL A 68 5.68 -7.63 -7.94
CA VAL A 68 5.59 -8.90 -7.19
C VAL A 68 4.17 -9.45 -7.16
N LYS A 69 3.20 -8.55 -7.19
CA LYS A 69 1.78 -8.83 -7.20
C LYS A 69 1.20 -8.13 -8.42
N LYS A 70 0.45 -8.85 -9.24
CA LYS A 70 -0.33 -8.28 -10.34
C LYS A 70 -1.76 -8.76 -10.21
N VAL A 71 -2.73 -7.87 -10.38
CA VAL A 71 -4.14 -8.24 -10.46
C VAL A 71 -4.59 -7.95 -11.87
N VAL A 72 -5.10 -8.98 -12.55
CA VAL A 72 -5.55 -8.87 -13.94
C VAL A 72 -6.98 -9.36 -14.07
N ARG A 73 -7.74 -8.74 -14.98
CA ARG A 73 -9.01 -9.30 -15.41
C ARG A 73 -8.74 -10.63 -16.11
N ALA A 74 -9.43 -11.69 -15.72
CA ALA A 74 -9.30 -13.01 -16.32
C ALA A 74 -10.67 -13.62 -16.55
N LYS A 75 -11.00 -13.92 -17.80
CA LYS A 75 -12.21 -14.65 -18.17
C LYS A 75 -11.88 -16.12 -18.36
N LYS A 76 -12.50 -17.01 -17.59
CA LYS A 76 -12.26 -18.45 -17.72
C LYS A 76 -12.94 -18.97 -18.99
N LYS A 77 -12.20 -19.66 -19.86
CA LYS A 77 -12.65 -19.97 -21.23
C LYS A 77 -13.87 -20.90 -21.30
N ASP A 78 -13.95 -21.88 -20.41
CA ASP A 78 -15.01 -22.89 -20.41
C ASP A 78 -16.35 -22.41 -19.85
N THR A 79 -16.30 -21.50 -18.86
CA THR A 79 -17.49 -21.00 -18.13
C THR A 79 -17.88 -19.60 -18.56
N GLY A 80 -16.97 -18.84 -19.17
CA GLY A 80 -17.17 -17.42 -19.47
C GLY A 80 -17.16 -16.50 -18.24
N CYS A 81 -17.00 -17.04 -17.03
CA CYS A 81 -16.97 -16.28 -15.79
C CYS A 81 -15.72 -15.40 -15.72
N VAL A 82 -15.89 -14.18 -15.22
CA VAL A 82 -14.83 -13.17 -15.09
C VAL A 82 -14.37 -13.08 -13.64
N TYR A 83 -13.05 -13.06 -13.45
CA TYR A 83 -12.38 -12.99 -12.16
C TYR A 83 -11.34 -11.87 -12.16
N ALA A 84 -11.04 -11.35 -10.97
CA ALA A 84 -9.82 -10.59 -10.71
C ALA A 84 -8.73 -11.58 -10.29
N LEU A 85 -7.86 -11.95 -11.22
CA LEU A 85 -6.80 -12.93 -10.99
C LEU A 85 -5.57 -12.24 -10.38
N LYS A 86 -5.35 -12.49 -9.09
CA LYS A 86 -4.16 -12.04 -8.38
C LYS A 86 -3.02 -13.04 -8.57
N ILE A 87 -1.98 -12.60 -9.25
CA ILE A 87 -0.76 -13.34 -9.62
C ILE A 87 0.38 -12.89 -8.71
N MET A 88 1.11 -13.83 -8.11
CA MET A 88 2.21 -13.53 -7.19
C MET A 88 3.43 -14.41 -7.45
N ASP A 89 4.62 -13.80 -7.57
CA ASP A 89 5.88 -14.49 -7.87
C ASP A 89 6.41 -15.28 -6.65
N LYS A 90 6.57 -16.61 -6.82
CA LYS A 90 7.06 -17.52 -5.76
C LYS A 90 8.49 -17.22 -5.31
N LYS A 91 9.38 -16.91 -6.26
CA LYS A 91 10.80 -16.62 -6.01
C LYS A 91 10.93 -15.36 -5.17
N PHE A 92 10.16 -14.32 -5.48
CA PHE A 92 10.16 -13.08 -4.72
C PHE A 92 9.52 -13.26 -3.34
N ILE A 93 8.38 -13.95 -3.24
CA ILE A 93 7.75 -14.25 -1.94
C ILE A 93 8.74 -14.94 -1.00
N THR A 94 9.51 -15.90 -1.53
CA THR A 94 10.52 -16.64 -0.76
C THR A 94 11.67 -15.73 -0.36
N LYS A 95 12.22 -14.97 -1.31
CA LYS A 95 13.36 -14.07 -1.09
C LYS A 95 13.08 -13.01 -0.03
N GLU A 96 11.87 -12.44 -0.03
CA GLU A 96 11.47 -11.39 0.92
C GLU A 96 10.79 -11.92 2.19
N ASN A 97 10.84 -13.23 2.44
CA ASN A 97 10.23 -13.89 3.61
C ASN A 97 8.72 -13.58 3.78
N LYS A 98 7.98 -13.52 2.68
CA LYS A 98 6.55 -13.15 2.66
C LYS A 98 5.58 -14.33 2.69
N ILE A 99 6.09 -15.56 2.76
CA ILE A 99 5.27 -16.79 2.72
C ILE A 99 4.13 -16.77 3.75
N GLN A 100 4.40 -16.32 4.98
CA GLN A 100 3.38 -16.27 6.03
C GLN A 100 2.27 -15.25 5.75
N TYR A 101 2.61 -14.12 5.11
CA TYR A 101 1.61 -13.11 4.72
C TYR A 101 0.68 -13.64 3.63
N VAL A 102 1.23 -14.33 2.62
CA VAL A 102 0.44 -14.93 1.54
C VAL A 102 -0.48 -16.04 2.08
N LYS A 103 0.04 -16.87 3.01
CA LYS A 103 -0.77 -17.87 3.72
C LYS A 103 -1.90 -17.24 4.52
N LEU A 104 -1.58 -16.21 5.31
CA LEU A 104 -2.55 -15.50 6.13
C LEU A 104 -3.65 -14.90 5.25
N GLU A 105 -3.27 -14.23 4.16
CA GLU A 105 -4.23 -13.64 3.23
C GLU A 105 -5.16 -14.70 2.63
N ARG A 106 -4.63 -15.86 2.19
CA ARG A 106 -5.45 -16.98 1.72
C ARG A 106 -6.45 -17.43 2.78
N ILE A 107 -5.97 -17.67 4.02
CA ILE A 107 -6.82 -18.15 5.12
C ILE A 107 -7.91 -17.13 5.42
N VAL A 108 -7.55 -15.86 5.56
CA VAL A 108 -8.51 -14.80 5.88
C VAL A 108 -9.55 -14.66 4.76
N LEU A 109 -9.14 -14.56 3.50
CA LEU A 109 -10.07 -14.47 2.36
C LEU A 109 -11.04 -15.66 2.29
N ASP A 110 -10.58 -16.85 2.64
CA ASP A 110 -11.39 -18.06 2.62
C ASP A 110 -12.44 -18.10 3.74
N GLN A 111 -12.08 -17.59 4.92
CA GLN A 111 -12.89 -17.63 6.14
C GLN A 111 -13.87 -16.46 6.25
N LEU A 112 -13.71 -15.41 5.43
CA LEU A 112 -14.64 -14.29 5.38
C LEU A 112 -15.81 -14.58 4.44
N ASP A 113 -17.01 -14.28 4.93
CA ASP A 113 -18.25 -14.42 4.20
C ASP A 113 -19.17 -13.24 4.49
N HIS A 114 -18.97 -12.17 3.74
CA HIS A 114 -19.72 -10.93 3.88
C HIS A 114 -19.86 -10.23 2.52
N PRO A 115 -21.05 -9.71 2.15
CA PRO A 115 -21.27 -9.09 0.84
C PRO A 115 -20.35 -7.90 0.56
N GLY A 116 -19.93 -7.17 1.60
CA GLY A 116 -19.01 -6.04 1.51
C GLY A 116 -17.52 -6.39 1.52
N ILE A 117 -17.13 -7.65 1.36
CA ILE A 117 -15.73 -8.09 1.33
C ILE A 117 -15.50 -8.89 0.06
N ILE A 118 -14.35 -8.69 -0.59
CA ILE A 118 -13.99 -9.41 -1.81
C ILE A 118 -13.95 -10.92 -1.57
N ARG A 119 -14.62 -11.70 -2.42
CA ARG A 119 -14.63 -13.17 -2.31
C ARG A 119 -13.44 -13.81 -3.01
N LEU A 120 -12.84 -14.82 -2.38
CA LEU A 120 -11.95 -15.78 -3.03
C LEU A 120 -12.77 -16.97 -3.55
N TYR A 121 -12.68 -17.23 -4.86
CA TYR A 121 -13.38 -18.36 -5.50
C TYR A 121 -12.54 -19.63 -5.49
N PHE A 122 -11.31 -19.55 -5.96
CA PHE A 122 -10.38 -20.67 -6.02
C PHE A 122 -8.94 -20.18 -6.11
N THR A 123 -8.01 -21.11 -6.01
CA THR A 123 -6.58 -20.86 -6.14
C THR A 123 -5.95 -21.91 -7.04
N PHE A 124 -4.86 -21.56 -7.70
CA PHE A 124 -4.01 -22.52 -8.42
C PHE A 124 -2.57 -22.01 -8.41
N GLN A 125 -1.65 -22.80 -8.95
CA GLN A 125 -0.23 -22.44 -9.01
C GLN A 125 0.42 -23.12 -10.20
N ASP A 126 1.48 -22.51 -10.71
CA ASP A 126 2.42 -23.14 -11.64
C ASP A 126 3.82 -23.13 -11.04
N THR A 127 4.84 -23.47 -11.82
CA THR A 127 6.24 -23.50 -11.37
C THR A 127 6.74 -22.16 -10.82
N TYR A 128 6.20 -21.02 -11.28
CA TYR A 128 6.72 -19.68 -11.00
C TYR A 128 5.82 -18.83 -10.09
N SER A 129 4.50 -19.04 -10.16
CA SER A 129 3.51 -18.13 -9.60
C SER A 129 2.44 -18.83 -8.77
N LEU A 130 1.93 -18.09 -7.80
CA LEU A 130 0.69 -18.39 -7.08
C LEU A 130 -0.45 -17.54 -7.65
N TYR A 131 -1.63 -18.15 -7.78
CA TYR A 131 -2.82 -17.50 -8.33
C TYR A 131 -3.97 -17.57 -7.34
N MET A 132 -4.63 -16.44 -7.12
CA MET A 132 -5.89 -16.32 -6.38
C MET A 132 -6.94 -15.72 -7.30
N ALA A 133 -8.01 -16.46 -7.58
CA ALA A 133 -9.14 -15.97 -8.36
C ALA A 133 -10.13 -15.26 -7.43
N LEU A 134 -10.11 -13.94 -7.47
CA LEU A 134 -10.96 -13.08 -6.67
C LEU A 134 -12.20 -12.66 -7.47
N GLU A 135 -13.22 -12.20 -6.76
CA GLU A 135 -14.36 -11.51 -7.33
C GLU A 135 -13.94 -10.32 -8.20
N SER A 136 -14.58 -10.18 -9.36
CA SER A 136 -14.34 -9.04 -10.25
C SER A 136 -15.27 -7.88 -9.87
N CYS A 137 -14.68 -6.73 -9.57
CA CYS A 137 -15.39 -5.48 -9.28
C CYS A 137 -15.24 -4.53 -10.48
N GLU A 138 -16.15 -4.64 -11.45
CA GLU A 138 -16.07 -3.88 -12.71
C GLU A 138 -16.36 -2.38 -12.56
N GLY A 139 -16.87 -1.93 -11.41
CA GLY A 139 -17.03 -0.51 -11.08
C GLY A 139 -15.73 0.21 -10.73
N GLY A 140 -14.61 -0.54 -10.63
CA GLY A 140 -13.27 0.00 -10.39
C GLY A 140 -13.02 0.38 -8.93
N GLU A 141 -12.04 1.25 -8.71
CA GLU A 141 -11.72 1.76 -7.37
C GLU A 141 -12.64 2.94 -7.00
N LEU A 142 -13.02 3.04 -5.72
CA LEU A 142 -13.72 4.21 -5.21
C LEU A 142 -12.87 5.48 -5.37
N PHE A 143 -11.53 5.34 -5.34
CA PHE A 143 -10.59 6.41 -5.64
C PHE A 143 -10.85 7.08 -7.00
N ASP A 144 -11.07 6.27 -8.05
CA ASP A 144 -11.34 6.77 -9.39
C ASP A 144 -12.67 7.53 -9.44
N GLN A 145 -13.69 7.05 -8.72
CA GLN A 145 -14.97 7.75 -8.64
C GLN A 145 -14.87 9.11 -7.95
N ILE A 146 -14.11 9.20 -6.85
CA ILE A 146 -13.83 10.47 -6.16
C ILE A 146 -13.09 11.40 -7.13
N THR A 147 -12.05 10.89 -7.81
CA THR A 147 -11.22 11.68 -8.73
C THR A 147 -12.03 12.21 -9.90
N ARG A 148 -12.81 11.37 -10.57
CA ARG A 148 -13.66 11.76 -11.72
C ARG A 148 -14.71 12.81 -11.37
N LYS A 149 -15.34 12.68 -10.19
CA LYS A 149 -16.34 13.63 -9.70
C LYS A 149 -15.72 14.85 -9.03
N GLY A 150 -14.41 14.85 -8.79
CA GLY A 150 -13.69 15.81 -7.94
C GLY A 150 -13.95 15.61 -6.45
N ARG A 151 -15.21 15.38 -6.05
CA ARG A 151 -15.65 14.95 -4.72
C ARG A 151 -17.03 14.29 -4.84
N LEU A 152 -17.39 13.48 -3.87
CA LEU A 152 -18.73 12.91 -3.76
C LEU A 152 -19.68 13.89 -3.08
N SER A 153 -20.97 13.80 -3.39
CA SER A 153 -22.02 14.44 -2.60
C SER A 153 -22.12 13.78 -1.23
N GLU A 154 -22.73 14.48 -0.27
CA GLU A 154 -22.85 13.96 1.09
C GLU A 154 -23.66 12.66 1.14
N ASP A 155 -24.72 12.53 0.35
CA ASP A 155 -25.55 11.31 0.31
C ASP A 155 -24.77 10.11 -0.26
N GLU A 156 -23.93 10.33 -1.29
CA GLU A 156 -23.06 9.29 -1.83
C GLU A 156 -22.00 8.86 -0.82
N ALA A 157 -21.32 9.82 -0.19
CA ALA A 157 -20.32 9.55 0.84
C ALA A 157 -20.94 8.85 2.06
N ARG A 158 -22.16 9.24 2.46
CA ARG A 158 -22.92 8.60 3.54
C ARG A 158 -23.24 7.14 3.22
N PHE A 159 -23.67 6.86 1.99
CA PHE A 159 -23.96 5.50 1.53
C PHE A 159 -22.70 4.63 1.57
N TYR A 160 -21.62 5.05 0.91
CA TYR A 160 -20.39 4.26 0.87
C TYR A 160 -19.75 4.10 2.25
N ALA A 161 -19.73 5.14 3.08
CA ALA A 161 -19.26 5.03 4.45
C ALA A 161 -20.09 4.03 5.28
N ALA A 162 -21.41 4.01 5.12
CA ALA A 162 -22.27 3.04 5.80
C ALA A 162 -21.92 1.60 5.38
N GLU A 163 -21.68 1.36 4.09
CA GLU A 163 -21.30 0.02 3.62
C GLU A 163 -19.90 -0.41 4.10
N VAL A 164 -18.96 0.52 4.19
CA VAL A 164 -17.64 0.24 4.77
C VAL A 164 -17.76 -0.08 6.26
N ILE A 165 -18.58 0.67 7.01
CA ILE A 165 -18.86 0.44 8.43
C ILE A 165 -19.46 -0.95 8.67
N ASP A 166 -20.43 -1.34 7.84
CA ASP A 166 -21.07 -2.66 7.86
C ASP A 166 -20.04 -3.80 7.68
N ALA A 167 -19.15 -3.66 6.70
CA ALA A 167 -18.10 -4.66 6.47
C ALA A 167 -17.01 -4.67 7.56
N LEU A 168 -16.62 -3.49 8.08
CA LEU A 168 -15.64 -3.39 9.17
C LEU A 168 -16.18 -3.94 10.49
N GLU A 169 -17.47 -3.72 10.81
CA GLU A 169 -18.11 -4.31 11.99
C GLU A 169 -18.03 -5.84 11.95
N TYR A 170 -18.30 -6.44 10.80
CA TYR A 170 -18.15 -7.87 10.59
C TYR A 170 -16.70 -8.35 10.81
N MET A 171 -15.72 -7.70 10.18
CA MET A 171 -14.30 -8.06 10.32
C MET A 171 -13.80 -7.93 11.77
N HIS A 172 -14.12 -6.81 12.42
CA HIS A 172 -13.75 -6.55 13.81
C HIS A 172 -14.44 -7.53 14.76
N GLY A 173 -15.68 -7.93 14.46
CA GLY A 173 -16.42 -8.98 15.16
C GLY A 173 -15.78 -10.37 15.09
N LEU A 174 -14.92 -10.62 14.10
CA LEU A 174 -14.06 -11.81 13.97
C LEU A 174 -12.66 -11.62 14.58
N GLY A 175 -12.39 -10.44 15.13
CA GLY A 175 -11.11 -10.08 15.73
C GLY A 175 -10.00 -9.84 14.70
N LEU A 176 -10.35 -9.33 13.52
CA LEU A 176 -9.40 -8.94 12.47
C LEU A 176 -9.30 -7.42 12.34
N ILE A 177 -8.09 -6.91 12.12
CA ILE A 177 -7.82 -5.51 11.81
C ILE A 177 -7.31 -5.44 10.37
N HIS A 178 -7.92 -4.62 9.51
CA HIS A 178 -7.58 -4.54 8.08
C HIS A 178 -6.23 -3.86 7.83
N ARG A 179 -5.99 -2.72 8.49
CA ARG A 179 -4.77 -1.87 8.45
C ARG A 179 -4.47 -1.12 7.16
N ASP A 180 -5.23 -1.31 6.09
CA ASP A 180 -5.04 -0.57 4.82
C ASP A 180 -6.37 -0.10 4.21
N ILE A 181 -7.28 0.45 5.03
CA ILE A 181 -8.53 1.06 4.53
C ILE A 181 -8.21 2.40 3.86
N LYS A 182 -8.60 2.51 2.59
CA LYS A 182 -8.43 3.70 1.75
C LYS A 182 -9.26 3.52 0.46
N PRO A 183 -9.63 4.60 -0.26
CA PRO A 183 -10.41 4.51 -1.49
C PRO A 183 -9.86 3.55 -2.55
N GLU A 184 -8.53 3.35 -2.63
CA GLU A 184 -7.89 2.42 -3.57
C GLU A 184 -8.16 0.94 -3.25
N ASN A 185 -8.40 0.61 -1.96
CA ASN A 185 -8.73 -0.74 -1.51
C ASN A 185 -10.25 -0.94 -1.32
N LEU A 186 -11.06 0.04 -1.72
CA LEU A 186 -12.51 -0.02 -1.72
C LEU A 186 -12.99 -0.13 -3.16
N LEU A 187 -13.29 -1.34 -3.59
CA LEU A 187 -13.69 -1.63 -4.97
C LEU A 187 -15.20 -1.55 -5.14
N LEU A 188 -15.66 -1.13 -6.30
CA LEU A 188 -17.08 -1.00 -6.63
C LEU A 188 -17.51 -2.14 -7.56
N THR A 189 -18.59 -2.82 -7.19
CA THR A 189 -19.23 -3.81 -8.06
C THR A 189 -19.84 -3.15 -9.29
N ALA A 190 -20.25 -3.94 -10.28
CA ALA A 190 -20.87 -3.43 -11.50
C ALA A 190 -22.19 -2.66 -11.22
N ASP A 191 -22.91 -3.04 -10.17
CA ASP A 191 -24.11 -2.38 -9.69
C ASP A 191 -23.82 -1.19 -8.75
N GLY A 192 -22.58 -1.01 -8.29
CA GLY A 192 -22.14 0.19 -7.55
C GLY A 192 -22.02 0.02 -6.04
N HIS A 193 -22.11 -1.19 -5.49
CA HIS A 193 -21.85 -1.46 -4.07
C HIS A 193 -20.35 -1.55 -3.77
N VAL A 194 -19.94 -1.11 -2.59
CA VAL A 194 -18.54 -1.16 -2.17
C VAL A 194 -18.17 -2.50 -1.52
N LYS A 195 -16.99 -3.01 -1.90
CA LYS A 195 -16.33 -4.18 -1.33
C LYS A 195 -14.93 -3.83 -0.87
N ILE A 196 -14.59 -4.21 0.35
CA ILE A 196 -13.24 -4.12 0.89
C ILE A 196 -12.36 -5.19 0.22
N ALA A 197 -11.21 -4.76 -0.30
CA ALA A 197 -10.21 -5.59 -0.94
C ALA A 197 -8.82 -5.45 -0.28
N ASP A 198 -7.88 -6.29 -0.71
CA ASP A 198 -6.48 -6.37 -0.24
C ASP A 198 -6.28 -6.73 1.23
N LEU A 199 -6.47 -8.00 1.55
CA LEU A 199 -6.31 -8.54 2.90
C LEU A 199 -4.87 -8.95 3.25
N GLY A 200 -3.89 -8.57 2.41
CA GLY A 200 -2.47 -8.89 2.61
C GLY A 200 -1.85 -8.26 3.85
N SER A 201 -2.47 -7.19 4.37
CA SER A 201 -2.04 -6.47 5.57
C SER A 201 -2.84 -6.82 6.82
N VAL A 202 -3.83 -7.72 6.75
CA VAL A 202 -4.70 -8.02 7.89
C VAL A 202 -3.87 -8.52 9.09
N LYS A 203 -4.24 -8.04 10.27
CA LYS A 203 -3.68 -8.50 11.54
C LYS A 203 -4.78 -9.11 12.41
N PRO A 204 -4.67 -10.40 12.76
CA PRO A 204 -5.52 -11.01 13.77
C PRO A 204 -5.17 -10.50 15.17
N THR A 205 -6.18 -10.23 15.97
CA THR A 205 -6.06 -9.94 17.41
C THR A 205 -5.88 -11.23 18.23
N LYS A 206 -5.54 -11.10 19.51
CA LYS A 206 -5.41 -12.25 20.43
C LYS A 206 -6.71 -13.06 20.55
N ASP A 207 -7.84 -12.38 20.45
CA ASP A 207 -9.18 -12.96 20.58
C ASP A 207 -9.82 -13.29 19.22
N SER A 208 -9.01 -13.39 18.15
CA SER A 208 -9.52 -13.68 16.82
C SER A 208 -10.24 -15.02 16.79
N LYS A 209 -11.44 -15.03 16.19
CA LYS A 209 -12.28 -16.23 16.03
C LYS A 209 -11.79 -17.13 14.90
N ILE A 210 -10.84 -16.67 14.09
CA ILE A 210 -10.28 -17.41 12.98
C ILE A 210 -9.10 -18.24 13.50
N THR A 211 -9.13 -19.55 13.26
CA THR A 211 -8.02 -20.44 13.61
C THR A 211 -6.87 -20.18 12.64
N ILE A 212 -5.82 -19.51 13.10
CA ILE A 212 -4.66 -19.12 12.28
C ILE A 212 -3.43 -19.89 12.74
N LEU A 213 -2.52 -20.18 11.81
CA LEU A 213 -1.29 -20.89 12.11
C LEU A 213 -0.46 -20.16 13.18
N PRO A 214 0.06 -20.90 14.19
CA PRO A 214 0.98 -20.32 15.16
C PRO A 214 2.25 -19.90 14.42
N SER A 215 2.69 -18.65 14.64
CA SER A 215 3.92 -18.02 14.12
C SER A 215 3.81 -17.05 12.92
N ALA A 216 2.63 -16.77 12.35
CA ALA A 216 2.50 -15.65 11.39
C ALA A 216 2.60 -14.26 12.07
N ALA A 217 2.41 -14.22 13.39
CA ALA A 217 2.45 -13.03 14.22
C ALA A 217 3.80 -12.86 14.93
N SER A 218 4.88 -12.69 14.18
CA SER A 218 6.03 -11.97 14.74
C SER A 218 5.58 -10.57 15.17
N GLU A 219 5.81 -10.23 16.43
CA GLU A 219 5.50 -8.93 17.07
C GLU A 219 6.27 -7.75 16.45
N LYS A 220 7.24 -7.99 15.56
CA LYS A 220 8.21 -6.99 15.11
C LYS A 220 8.00 -6.41 13.71
N ALA A 221 6.82 -6.52 13.14
CA ALA A 221 6.53 -5.90 11.84
C ALA A 221 5.36 -4.92 11.96
N CYS A 222 5.63 -3.76 12.57
CA CYS A 222 5.10 -2.48 12.10
C CYS A 222 5.70 -2.20 10.70
N THR A 223 5.57 -3.14 9.76
CA THR A 223 5.91 -2.86 8.37
C THR A 223 4.88 -1.88 7.87
N PHE A 224 5.36 -0.69 7.58
CA PHE A 224 4.62 0.46 7.09
C PHE A 224 3.94 0.11 5.76
N VAL A 225 2.71 -0.41 5.82
CA VAL A 225 1.86 -0.67 4.65
C VAL A 225 0.72 0.34 4.71
N GLY A 226 0.77 1.33 3.83
CA GLY A 226 -0.20 2.41 3.76
C GLY A 226 0.33 3.58 2.94
N THR A 227 -0.60 4.32 2.34
CA THR A 227 -0.37 5.69 1.88
C THR A 227 -0.26 6.55 3.15
N ALA A 228 0.79 7.35 3.31
CA ALA A 228 1.12 8.08 4.54
C ALA A 228 -0.07 8.82 5.19
N ALA A 229 -0.98 9.32 4.35
CA ALA A 229 -2.20 10.05 4.70
C ALA A 229 -3.20 9.30 5.62
N TYR A 230 -3.25 7.98 5.60
CA TYR A 230 -4.27 7.20 6.34
C TYR A 230 -3.72 6.55 7.60
N ILE A 231 -2.45 6.79 7.91
CA ILE A 231 -1.77 6.14 9.02
C ILE A 231 -2.16 6.84 10.31
N PRO A 232 -2.64 6.10 11.31
CA PRO A 232 -3.05 6.68 12.58
C PRO A 232 -1.81 7.01 13.44
N PRO A 233 -1.89 8.00 14.33
CA PRO A 233 -0.74 8.53 15.08
C PRO A 233 -0.04 7.46 15.94
N GLU A 234 -0.78 6.50 16.50
CA GLU A 234 -0.22 5.43 17.32
C GLU A 234 0.67 4.46 16.54
N VAL A 235 0.47 4.32 15.23
CA VAL A 235 1.32 3.47 14.38
C VAL A 235 2.70 4.10 14.18
N LEU A 236 2.78 5.43 14.09
CA LEU A 236 4.04 6.18 14.02
C LEU A 236 4.86 6.00 15.31
N ASN A 237 4.18 5.81 16.44
CA ASN A 237 4.81 5.53 17.73
C ASN A 237 5.05 4.03 17.98
N SER A 238 4.94 3.18 16.93
CA SER A 238 5.09 1.73 17.03
C SER A 238 4.17 1.05 18.06
N SER A 239 3.00 1.64 18.33
CA SER A 239 2.02 1.03 19.23
C SER A 239 1.37 -0.20 18.59
N PRO A 240 0.92 -1.18 19.38
CA PRO A 240 0.21 -2.34 18.86
C PRO A 240 -1.04 -1.94 18.06
N PRO A 241 -1.31 -2.59 16.90
CA PRO A 241 -2.52 -2.33 16.15
C PRO A 241 -3.79 -2.62 16.96
N THR A 242 -4.81 -1.77 16.79
CA THR A 242 -6.13 -1.89 17.39
C THR A 242 -7.21 -1.72 16.32
N PHE A 243 -8.46 -2.05 16.63
CA PHE A 243 -9.60 -1.74 15.75
C PHE A 243 -9.70 -0.24 15.44
N GLY A 244 -9.22 0.62 16.34
CA GLY A 244 -9.14 2.06 16.13
C GLY A 244 -8.33 2.46 14.90
N ASN A 245 -7.36 1.65 14.45
CA ASN A 245 -6.60 1.97 13.23
C ASN A 245 -7.51 2.05 11.99
N ASP A 246 -8.43 1.10 11.84
CA ASP A 246 -9.36 1.08 10.71
C ASP A 246 -10.42 2.20 10.84
N ILE A 247 -10.82 2.56 12.07
CA ILE A 247 -11.74 3.67 12.32
C ILE A 247 -11.12 5.03 11.96
N TRP A 248 -9.82 5.22 12.24
CA TRP A 248 -9.08 6.41 11.77
C TRP A 248 -9.04 6.46 10.25
N ALA A 249 -8.66 5.34 9.61
CA ALA A 249 -8.58 5.24 8.17
C ALA A 249 -9.94 5.46 7.47
N LEU A 250 -11.05 5.01 8.10
CA LEU A 250 -12.42 5.34 7.70
C LEU A 250 -12.68 6.86 7.78
N GLY A 251 -12.23 7.53 8.84
CA GLY A 251 -12.32 8.99 8.97
C GLY A 251 -11.58 9.73 7.85
N CYS A 252 -10.35 9.30 7.53
CA CYS A 252 -9.59 9.86 6.40
C CYS A 252 -10.29 9.61 5.06
N THR A 253 -10.82 8.40 4.86
CA THR A 253 -11.57 8.01 3.66
C THR A 253 -12.83 8.85 3.48
N LEU A 254 -13.61 9.05 4.55
CA LEU A 254 -14.81 9.88 4.53
C LEU A 254 -14.50 11.35 4.22
N TYR A 255 -13.46 11.90 4.85
CA TYR A 255 -13.01 13.25 4.54
C TYR A 255 -12.64 13.40 3.06
N GLN A 256 -11.94 12.42 2.49
CA GLN A 256 -11.55 12.45 1.08
C GLN A 256 -12.73 12.27 0.14
N MET A 257 -13.70 11.42 0.46
CA MET A 257 -14.94 11.33 -0.31
C MET A 257 -15.62 12.70 -0.39
N LEU A 258 -15.70 13.42 0.73
CA LEU A 258 -16.41 14.70 0.80
C LEU A 258 -15.63 15.89 0.21
N SER A 259 -14.29 15.85 0.20
CA SER A 259 -13.45 16.98 -0.22
C SER A 259 -12.63 16.76 -1.48
N GLY A 260 -12.50 15.52 -1.95
CA GLY A 260 -11.60 15.14 -3.03
C GLY A 260 -10.13 15.00 -2.64
N SER A 261 -9.77 15.29 -1.39
CA SER A 261 -8.37 15.30 -0.91
C SER A 261 -8.26 14.62 0.45
N SER A 262 -7.12 14.00 0.75
CA SER A 262 -6.83 13.54 2.12
C SER A 262 -6.88 14.70 3.14
N PRO A 263 -7.33 14.45 4.39
CA PRO A 263 -7.25 15.45 5.47
C PRO A 263 -5.81 15.87 5.79
N PHE A 264 -4.88 14.92 5.70
CA PHE A 264 -3.46 15.14 5.93
C PHE A 264 -2.73 15.01 4.58
N LYS A 265 -2.29 16.14 4.04
CA LYS A 265 -1.53 16.22 2.80
C LYS A 265 -0.44 17.26 2.90
N ASP A 266 0.71 16.94 2.35
CA ASP A 266 1.87 17.83 2.28
C ASP A 266 2.88 17.34 1.24
N ALA A 267 3.97 18.07 1.04
CA ALA A 267 5.00 17.79 0.04
C ALA A 267 5.86 16.55 0.35
N SER A 268 5.88 16.07 1.60
CA SER A 268 6.63 14.88 2.01
C SER A 268 5.87 14.04 3.04
N GLU A 269 6.16 12.74 3.09
CA GLU A 269 5.57 11.83 4.09
C GLU A 269 5.86 12.29 5.52
N TRP A 270 7.06 12.80 5.80
CA TRP A 270 7.41 13.36 7.11
C TRP A 270 6.52 14.55 7.51
N LEU A 271 6.26 15.48 6.59
CA LEU A 271 5.36 16.61 6.86
C LEU A 271 3.92 16.13 7.10
N ILE A 272 3.47 15.12 6.35
CA ILE A 272 2.17 14.48 6.58
C ILE A 272 2.11 13.89 8.00
N PHE A 273 3.16 13.20 8.46
CA PHE A 273 3.23 12.65 9.82
C PHE A 273 3.18 13.73 10.89
N GLN A 274 3.87 14.86 10.70
CA GLN A 274 3.79 15.99 11.64
C GLN A 274 2.35 16.51 11.76
N ARG A 275 1.63 16.62 10.65
CA ARG A 275 0.22 17.05 10.65
C ARG A 275 -0.71 16.03 11.29
N ILE A 276 -0.45 14.73 11.11
CA ILE A 276 -1.18 13.63 11.78
C ILE A 276 -0.98 13.70 13.30
N ILE A 277 0.28 13.81 13.77
CA ILE A 277 0.61 13.88 15.20
C ILE A 277 -0.01 15.12 15.84
N ALA A 278 0.03 16.26 15.15
CA ALA A 278 -0.57 17.50 15.61
C ALA A 278 -2.10 17.54 15.49
N ARG A 279 -2.73 16.56 14.82
CA ARG A 279 -4.14 16.55 14.43
C ARG A 279 -4.54 17.88 13.77
N ASP A 280 -3.72 18.37 12.83
CA ASP A 280 -3.97 19.62 12.07
C ASP A 280 -5.06 19.39 11.00
N LEU A 281 -6.29 19.22 11.48
CA LEU A 281 -7.47 18.96 10.68
C LEU A 281 -8.17 20.28 10.33
N LYS A 282 -8.36 20.52 9.04
CA LYS A 282 -9.05 21.71 8.52
C LYS A 282 -10.25 21.27 7.70
N PHE A 283 -11.42 21.80 8.01
CA PHE A 283 -12.65 21.45 7.31
C PHE A 283 -13.02 22.53 6.28
N PRO A 284 -13.36 22.16 5.04
CA PRO A 284 -13.93 23.11 4.10
C PRO A 284 -15.29 23.64 4.56
N ASP A 285 -15.63 24.87 4.15
CA ASP A 285 -16.87 25.55 4.55
C ASP A 285 -18.14 24.81 4.15
N TYR A 286 -18.08 24.05 3.05
CA TYR A 286 -19.20 23.28 2.52
C TYR A 286 -19.46 21.95 3.24
N PHE A 287 -18.65 21.56 4.22
CA PHE A 287 -18.97 20.39 5.05
C PHE A 287 -20.12 20.70 5.99
N SER A 288 -21.11 19.82 6.07
CA SER A 288 -22.17 19.92 7.08
C SER A 288 -21.61 19.76 8.49
N GLU A 289 -22.31 20.31 9.48
CA GLU A 289 -21.95 20.15 10.89
C GLU A 289 -21.88 18.67 11.28
N ALA A 290 -22.82 17.86 10.79
CA ALA A 290 -22.84 16.42 11.04
C ALA A 290 -21.62 15.69 10.45
N ALA A 291 -21.16 16.08 9.25
CA ALA A 291 -19.97 15.50 8.65
C ALA A 291 -18.70 15.88 9.42
N ARG A 292 -18.56 17.17 9.81
CA ARG A 292 -17.43 17.65 10.62
C ARG A 292 -17.36 16.94 11.96
N ASP A 293 -18.49 16.87 12.66
CA ASP A 293 -18.62 16.21 13.96
C ASP A 293 -18.29 14.72 13.89
N LEU A 294 -18.73 14.02 12.84
CA LEU A 294 -18.39 12.61 12.63
C LEU A 294 -16.89 12.43 12.42
N ILE A 295 -16.29 13.17 11.48
CA ILE A 295 -14.88 13.03 11.12
C ILE A 295 -13.99 13.39 12.31
N ASP A 296 -14.34 14.44 13.06
CA ASP A 296 -13.61 14.82 14.26
C ASP A 296 -13.57 13.67 15.28
N LYS A 297 -14.73 13.02 15.53
CA LYS A 297 -14.83 11.86 16.44
C LYS A 297 -14.18 10.59 15.91
N LEU A 298 -14.03 10.42 14.60
CA LEU A 298 -13.31 9.30 13.99
C LEU A 298 -11.79 9.51 14.08
N LEU A 299 -11.34 10.75 13.90
CA LEU A 299 -9.93 11.16 13.89
C LEU A 299 -9.44 11.64 15.26
N ASP A 300 -9.87 11.00 16.34
CA ASP A 300 -9.32 11.21 17.68
C ASP A 300 -7.90 10.61 17.76
N THR A 301 -6.96 11.32 18.40
CA THR A 301 -5.59 10.83 18.57
C THR A 301 -5.52 9.64 19.52
N ASP A 302 -6.48 9.52 20.46
CA ASP A 302 -6.64 8.36 21.32
C ASP A 302 -7.51 7.29 20.61
N PRO A 303 -6.94 6.13 20.24
CA PRO A 303 -7.67 5.08 19.52
C PRO A 303 -8.92 4.57 20.25
N SER A 304 -8.92 4.63 21.59
CA SER A 304 -10.03 4.15 22.41
C SER A 304 -11.21 5.13 22.47
N LYS A 305 -10.99 6.40 22.13
CA LYS A 305 -12.03 7.43 22.10
C LYS A 305 -12.69 7.57 20.74
N ARG A 306 -12.10 6.99 19.70
CA ARG A 306 -12.66 7.02 18.34
C ARG A 306 -14.07 6.42 18.33
N LEU A 307 -15.02 7.15 17.75
CA LEU A 307 -16.39 6.68 17.60
C LEU A 307 -16.41 5.40 16.73
N GLY A 308 -16.83 4.27 17.29
CA GLY A 308 -16.72 2.96 16.65
C GLY A 308 -15.74 2.00 17.32
N ALA A 309 -14.72 2.53 18.01
CA ALA A 309 -13.72 1.74 18.75
C ALA A 309 -13.85 1.84 20.28
N GLY A 310 -14.58 2.85 20.78
CA GLY A 310 -14.84 3.02 22.22
C GLY A 310 -15.89 2.06 22.81
N PRO A 311 -16.32 2.26 24.07
CA PRO A 311 -17.17 1.33 24.82
C PRO A 311 -18.52 0.96 24.15
N HIS A 312 -19.07 1.87 23.35
CA HIS A 312 -20.32 1.67 22.62
C HIS A 312 -20.13 1.18 21.17
N GLY A 313 -18.88 1.04 20.74
CA GLY A 313 -18.46 0.47 19.46
C GLY A 313 -19.24 1.00 18.24
N TYR A 314 -19.51 0.10 17.31
CA TYR A 314 -20.26 0.36 16.09
C TYR A 314 -21.70 0.84 16.33
N ALA A 315 -22.33 0.45 17.44
CA ALA A 315 -23.69 0.90 17.75
C ALA A 315 -23.78 2.42 17.94
N ALA A 316 -22.76 3.05 18.55
CA ALA A 316 -22.70 4.50 18.64
C ALA A 316 -22.39 5.16 17.29
N LEU A 317 -21.48 4.55 16.51
CA LEU A 317 -21.13 5.04 15.17
C LEU A 317 -22.35 5.04 14.23
N LYS A 318 -23.10 3.94 14.18
CA LYS A 318 -24.30 3.79 13.35
C LYS A 318 -25.45 4.73 13.73
N LYS A 319 -25.48 5.22 14.98
CA LYS A 319 -26.47 6.19 15.49
C LYS A 319 -26.09 7.65 15.24
N HIS A 320 -24.90 7.91 14.71
CA HIS A 320 -24.44 9.27 14.47
C HIS A 320 -25.39 10.04 13.54
N PRO A 321 -25.68 11.34 13.78
CA PRO A 321 -26.61 12.13 12.95
C PRO A 321 -26.29 12.14 11.46
N PHE A 322 -25.00 12.02 11.10
CA PHE A 322 -24.56 11.88 9.71
C PHE A 322 -25.18 10.69 8.97
N PHE A 323 -25.51 9.60 9.67
CA PHE A 323 -26.13 8.40 9.09
C PHE A 323 -27.66 8.37 9.24
N LYS A 324 -28.29 9.51 9.55
CA LYS A 324 -29.75 9.60 9.62
C LYS A 324 -30.36 9.15 8.29
N GLY A 325 -31.31 8.22 8.37
CA GLY A 325 -32.02 7.67 7.19
C GLY A 325 -31.38 6.42 6.59
N ILE A 326 -30.23 5.96 7.08
CA ILE A 326 -29.64 4.68 6.66
C ILE A 326 -30.41 3.51 7.29
N ASP A 327 -30.95 2.63 6.46
CA ASP A 327 -31.43 1.31 6.88
C ASP A 327 -30.25 0.32 6.86
N TRP A 328 -29.61 0.15 8.01
CA TRP A 328 -28.48 -0.75 8.19
C TRP A 328 -28.80 -2.22 7.92
N HIS A 329 -30.06 -2.63 8.04
CA HIS A 329 -30.44 -4.04 7.90
C HIS A 329 -30.63 -4.44 6.43
N ASN A 330 -31.07 -3.50 5.60
CA ASN A 330 -31.29 -3.67 4.16
C ASN A 330 -30.27 -2.93 3.30
N LEU A 331 -29.23 -2.32 3.87
CA LEU A 331 -28.24 -1.49 3.18
C LEU A 331 -27.73 -2.12 1.87
N ARG A 332 -27.35 -3.40 1.91
CA ARG A 332 -26.85 -4.17 0.74
C ARG A 332 -27.90 -4.50 -0.32
N ARG A 333 -29.16 -4.19 -0.08
CA ARG A 333 -30.30 -4.37 -1.00
C ARG A 333 -30.83 -3.05 -1.54
N THR A 334 -30.40 -1.93 -0.96
CA THR A 334 -30.79 -0.59 -1.42
C THR A 334 -30.00 -0.20 -2.67
N SER A 335 -30.60 0.61 -3.54
CA SER A 335 -29.93 1.07 -4.76
C SER A 335 -28.73 1.96 -4.43
N PRO A 336 -27.51 1.60 -4.86
CA PRO A 336 -26.32 2.40 -4.60
C PRO A 336 -26.26 3.66 -5.49
N PRO A 337 -25.35 4.60 -5.17
CA PRO A 337 -25.06 5.76 -6.00
C PRO A 337 -24.73 5.40 -7.45
N LYS A 338 -25.16 6.26 -8.38
CA LYS A 338 -24.79 6.13 -9.79
C LYS A 338 -23.29 6.39 -9.97
N LEU A 339 -22.61 5.42 -10.58
CA LEU A 339 -21.21 5.54 -10.97
C LEU A 339 -21.04 6.62 -12.05
N ALA A 340 -19.96 7.38 -12.00
CA ALA A 340 -19.55 8.21 -13.12
C ALA A 340 -19.15 7.31 -14.29
N MET A 341 -19.65 7.61 -15.49
CA MET A 341 -19.29 6.88 -16.71
C MET A 341 -17.81 7.12 -17.05
N GLU A 342 -17.13 6.09 -17.51
CA GLU A 342 -15.81 6.24 -18.13
C GLU A 342 -16.00 7.08 -19.41
N SER A 343 -15.25 8.17 -19.55
CA SER A 343 -15.17 8.90 -20.81
C SER A 343 -14.50 7.96 -21.81
N HIS A 344 -15.27 7.29 -22.65
CA HIS A 344 -14.72 6.53 -23.77
C HIS A 344 -14.12 7.54 -24.76
N SER A 345 -12.84 7.90 -24.59
CA SER A 345 -11.99 8.15 -25.75
C SER A 345 -11.90 6.80 -26.46
N GLY A 346 -12.45 6.72 -27.68
CA GLY A 346 -12.59 5.48 -28.44
C GLY A 346 -11.26 4.83 -28.82
N GLU A 347 -10.57 4.24 -27.84
CA GLU A 347 -9.64 3.16 -28.09
C GLU A 347 -10.49 1.89 -28.19
N GLU A 348 -10.63 1.42 -29.42
CA GLU A 348 -11.16 0.11 -29.73
C GLU A 348 -10.46 -0.94 -28.84
N ASP A 349 -11.24 -1.92 -28.39
CA ASP A 349 -10.78 -3.13 -27.70
C ASP A 349 -9.90 -3.94 -28.67
N ASP A 350 -8.70 -3.43 -28.96
CA ASP A 350 -7.66 -4.18 -29.62
C ASP A 350 -7.24 -5.26 -28.64
N GLY A 351 -7.75 -6.47 -28.89
CA GLY A 351 -7.35 -7.72 -28.26
C GLY A 351 -5.86 -7.98 -28.48
N ALA A 352 -5.01 -7.20 -27.80
CA ALA A 352 -3.59 -7.43 -27.68
C ALA A 352 -3.44 -8.73 -26.90
N SER A 353 -3.36 -9.84 -27.64
CA SER A 353 -2.91 -11.13 -27.16
C SER A 353 -1.56 -10.93 -26.48
N TRP A 354 -1.58 -10.81 -25.15
CA TRP A 354 -0.39 -10.70 -24.34
C TRP A 354 0.41 -11.99 -24.50
N ASN A 355 1.56 -11.90 -25.20
CA ASN A 355 2.54 -12.96 -25.18
C ASN A 355 3.16 -13.02 -23.78
N LEU A 356 3.10 -14.20 -23.17
CA LEU A 356 3.66 -14.51 -21.87
C LEU A 356 5.19 -14.59 -21.97
N THR A 357 5.88 -13.47 -22.20
CA THR A 357 7.30 -13.41 -21.88
C THR A 357 7.42 -13.38 -20.36
N HIS A 358 8.14 -14.36 -19.83
CA HIS A 358 8.39 -14.52 -18.41
C HIS A 358 8.85 -13.19 -17.79
N LEU A 359 8.42 -12.92 -16.55
CA LEU A 359 8.80 -11.76 -15.71
C LEU A 359 10.31 -11.70 -15.36
N GLY A 360 11.18 -12.13 -16.25
CA GLY A 360 12.62 -12.25 -16.08
C GLY A 360 13.48 -11.85 -17.26
N ASP A 361 12.93 -11.58 -18.45
CA ASP A 361 13.74 -11.24 -19.64
C ASP A 361 13.33 -9.88 -20.22
N ASP A 362 14.25 -8.93 -20.11
CA ASP A 362 14.17 -7.57 -20.66
C ASP A 362 15.01 -7.51 -21.95
N PRO A 363 14.44 -7.36 -23.15
CA PRO A 363 15.18 -6.94 -24.32
C PRO A 363 14.86 -5.47 -24.61
N PHE A 364 15.87 -4.64 -24.38
CA PHE A 364 16.02 -3.28 -24.90
C PHE A 364 15.50 -3.14 -26.35
N GLN A 365 14.49 -2.29 -26.56
CA GLN A 365 14.29 -1.62 -27.85
C GLN A 365 14.05 -0.13 -27.65
N GLN A 366 14.97 0.66 -28.22
CA GLN A 366 14.89 2.11 -28.38
C GLN A 366 13.84 2.42 -29.44
N VAL A 367 12.97 3.39 -29.18
CA VAL A 367 12.11 4.03 -30.21
C VAL A 367 12.40 5.54 -30.25
N PRO A 368 12.49 6.17 -31.43
CA PRO A 368 13.05 7.50 -31.61
C PRO A 368 12.10 8.64 -31.22
N ILE A 369 12.69 9.79 -30.89
CA ILE A 369 12.04 11.05 -30.57
C ILE A 369 11.68 11.78 -31.87
N GLU A 370 10.40 12.11 -32.07
CA GLU A 370 9.97 13.18 -32.98
C GLU A 370 9.16 14.25 -32.26
N LYS A 371 9.40 15.50 -32.68
CA LYS A 371 8.91 16.75 -32.09
C LYS A 371 7.68 17.28 -32.84
N SER A 372 6.62 17.59 -32.10
CA SER A 372 5.69 18.73 -32.27
C SER A 372 4.70 18.63 -31.10
N GLY A 373 4.04 19.63 -30.53
CA GLY A 373 3.84 21.06 -30.70
C GLY A 373 2.77 21.41 -29.63
N ALA A 374 2.86 22.59 -29.02
CA ALA A 374 2.22 22.92 -27.74
C ALA A 374 0.68 22.87 -27.70
N ALA A 375 0.11 22.31 -26.62
CA ALA A 375 -1.17 22.72 -26.03
C ALA A 375 -1.37 22.18 -24.60
N SER A 376 -1.79 23.07 -23.69
CA SER A 376 -2.50 22.89 -22.41
C SER A 376 -1.92 21.94 -21.34
N SER A 377 -1.26 22.53 -20.35
CA SER A 377 -0.83 21.93 -19.09
C SER A 377 -1.96 21.93 -18.04
N SER A 378 -2.50 20.76 -17.68
CA SER A 378 -3.09 20.55 -16.33
C SER A 378 -3.33 19.09 -15.90
N GLU A 379 -3.12 18.07 -16.73
CA GLU A 379 -3.60 16.70 -16.41
C GLU A 379 -2.54 15.67 -16.00
N ALA A 380 -1.26 16.02 -15.83
CA ALA A 380 -0.19 15.04 -15.62
C ALA A 380 0.44 15.02 -14.21
N HIS A 381 -0.22 15.53 -13.17
CA HIS A 381 0.41 15.75 -11.84
C HIS A 381 -0.13 14.92 -10.66
N SER A 382 -1.01 13.94 -10.86
CA SER A 382 -1.58 13.17 -9.73
C SER A 382 -0.94 11.81 -9.46
N HIS A 383 -0.04 11.29 -10.29
CA HIS A 383 0.47 9.90 -10.15
C HIS A 383 1.92 9.75 -9.65
N LEU A 384 2.60 10.81 -9.23
CA LEU A 384 4.03 10.78 -8.88
C LEU A 384 4.35 11.12 -7.41
N SER A 385 3.58 10.58 -6.47
CA SER A 385 3.90 10.70 -5.03
C SER A 385 3.95 9.33 -4.34
N ARG A 386 5.00 8.56 -4.66
CA ARG A 386 5.49 7.47 -3.80
C ARG A 386 6.94 7.76 -3.44
N LEU A 387 7.14 8.47 -2.33
CA LEU A 387 8.46 8.67 -1.76
C LEU A 387 8.42 8.40 -0.26
N ALA A 388 8.83 7.16 0.04
CA ALA A 388 9.57 6.72 1.22
C ALA A 388 8.94 6.97 2.59
N SER A 389 8.48 5.88 3.18
CA SER A 389 8.12 5.84 4.60
C SER A 389 9.35 5.66 5.46
N ILE A 390 9.54 6.65 6.32
CA ILE A 390 10.45 6.70 7.46
C ILE A 390 9.77 5.89 8.58
N ASP A 391 10.50 4.92 9.14
CA ASP A 391 10.37 4.36 10.51
C ASP A 391 11.08 3.00 10.67
N SER A 392 11.58 2.40 9.57
CA SER A 392 12.41 1.18 9.65
C SER A 392 13.91 1.42 9.39
N PHE A 393 14.33 2.63 9.03
CA PHE A 393 15.67 2.87 8.47
C PHE A 393 16.64 3.63 9.37
N ASP A 394 16.17 4.29 10.43
CA ASP A 394 16.98 5.25 11.20
C ASP A 394 17.89 4.62 12.28
N SER A 395 17.55 3.44 12.82
CA SER A 395 18.32 2.85 13.93
C SER A 395 19.82 2.70 13.64
N LYS A 396 20.22 2.38 12.40
CA LYS A 396 21.65 2.16 12.07
C LYS A 396 22.39 3.42 11.64
N TRP A 397 21.66 4.48 11.27
CA TRP A 397 22.26 5.73 10.80
C TRP A 397 22.29 6.81 11.89
N GLN A 398 21.50 6.64 12.97
CA GLN A 398 21.54 7.51 14.15
C GLN A 398 22.95 7.70 14.72
N GLN A 399 23.82 6.70 14.63
CA GLN A 399 25.24 6.82 15.06
C GLN A 399 26.03 7.89 14.30
N PHE A 400 25.54 8.38 13.16
CA PHE A 400 26.18 9.42 12.35
C PHE A 400 25.48 10.79 12.47
N LEU A 401 24.41 10.89 13.26
CA LEU A 401 23.64 12.11 13.48
C LEU A 401 24.00 12.73 14.83
N ASP A 402 23.95 14.06 14.89
CA ASP A 402 24.05 14.78 16.16
C ASP A 402 22.72 14.66 16.93
N PRO A 403 22.71 14.80 18.28
CA PRO A 403 21.46 14.81 19.04
C PRO A 403 20.46 15.84 18.51
N GLY A 404 19.24 15.39 18.22
CA GLY A 404 18.16 16.24 17.68
C GLY A 404 18.23 16.50 16.17
N GLU A 405 19.16 15.89 15.45
CA GLU A 405 19.26 15.97 13.99
C GLU A 405 18.47 14.84 13.31
N SER A 406 17.78 15.17 12.22
CA SER A 406 16.94 14.23 11.47
C SER A 406 17.39 14.09 10.01
N ILE A 407 17.04 12.98 9.37
CA ILE A 407 17.40 12.71 7.96
C ILE A 407 16.29 13.25 7.05
N ILE A 408 16.64 14.18 6.16
CA ILE A 408 15.74 14.70 5.11
C ILE A 408 15.70 13.76 3.91
N MET A 409 16.85 13.23 3.49
CA MET A 409 16.93 12.39 2.29
C MET A 409 18.03 11.36 2.38
N ILE A 410 17.73 10.13 1.99
CA ILE A 410 18.69 9.03 1.97
C ILE A 410 18.58 8.22 0.69
N SER A 411 19.72 7.95 0.04
CA SER A 411 19.78 7.13 -1.18
C SER A 411 21.10 6.37 -1.31
N LYS A 412 21.02 5.13 -1.79
CA LYS A 412 22.18 4.42 -2.32
C LYS A 412 22.39 4.91 -3.75
N VAL A 413 23.47 5.67 -3.97
CA VAL A 413 23.83 6.21 -5.28
C VAL A 413 25.12 5.57 -5.77
N LYS A 414 25.40 5.66 -7.07
CA LYS A 414 26.71 5.33 -7.60
C LYS A 414 27.53 6.62 -7.68
N LYS A 415 28.68 6.65 -7.01
CA LYS A 415 29.69 7.70 -7.20
C LYS A 415 30.46 7.40 -8.48
N ILE A 416 30.36 8.30 -9.44
CA ILE A 416 31.03 8.21 -10.74
C ILE A 416 32.46 8.69 -10.56
N GLN A 417 33.44 7.86 -10.92
CA GLN A 417 34.87 8.24 -10.97
C GLN A 417 35.45 7.79 -12.31
N LYS A 418 36.57 8.40 -12.73
CA LYS A 418 37.18 8.19 -14.06
C LYS A 418 37.52 6.72 -14.37
N ILE A 419 37.71 5.87 -13.37
CA ILE A 419 38.20 4.49 -13.54
C ILE A 419 37.27 3.44 -12.90
N THR A 420 36.59 3.77 -11.78
CA THR A 420 35.68 2.81 -11.10
C THR A 420 34.45 3.52 -10.52
N ASN A 421 33.27 2.94 -10.76
CA ASN A 421 32.03 3.38 -10.11
C ASN A 421 31.86 2.64 -8.79
N LYS A 422 31.60 3.38 -7.70
CA LYS A 422 31.40 2.79 -6.37
C LYS A 422 29.99 3.08 -5.87
N LYS A 423 29.31 2.05 -5.36
CA LYS A 423 28.03 2.20 -4.66
C LYS A 423 28.30 2.83 -3.29
N VAL A 424 27.58 3.90 -2.98
CA VAL A 424 27.77 4.70 -1.77
C VAL A 424 26.40 5.08 -1.22
N GLN A 425 26.35 5.36 0.07
CA GLN A 425 25.13 5.81 0.73
C GLN A 425 25.28 7.32 1.00
N LEU A 426 24.35 8.11 0.47
CA LEU A 426 24.22 9.54 0.77
C LEU A 426 23.09 9.76 1.78
N ILE A 427 23.33 10.59 2.78
CA ILE A 427 22.38 10.98 3.82
C ILE A 427 22.40 12.50 3.95
N LEU A 428 21.31 13.17 3.61
CA LEU A 428 21.06 14.58 3.86
C LEU A 428 20.29 14.73 5.16
N THR A 429 20.74 15.63 6.02
CA THR A 429 20.09 15.93 7.29
C THR A 429 19.24 17.20 7.23
N ASP A 430 18.51 17.50 8.30
CA ASP A 430 17.80 18.77 8.51
C ASP A 430 18.70 19.95 8.85
N LYS A 431 19.94 19.68 9.24
CA LYS A 431 21.06 20.63 9.20
C LYS A 431 21.72 20.64 7.81
N PRO A 432 22.43 21.72 7.41
CA PRO A 432 23.18 21.79 6.15
C PRO A 432 24.41 20.86 6.15
N LYS A 433 24.13 19.56 6.20
CA LYS A 433 25.07 18.46 6.33
C LYS A 433 24.64 17.29 5.45
N LEU A 434 25.60 16.78 4.67
CA LEU A 434 25.45 15.63 3.79
C LEU A 434 26.54 14.62 4.12
N ILE A 435 26.13 13.43 4.56
CA ILE A 435 27.01 12.35 4.98
C ILE A 435 27.17 11.35 3.84
N TYR A 436 28.41 11.03 3.53
CA TYR A 436 28.82 10.07 2.52
C TYR A 436 29.43 8.82 3.17
N LEU A 437 28.79 7.68 2.95
CA LEU A 437 29.08 6.42 3.65
C LEU A 437 29.42 5.29 2.66
N ASP A 438 30.32 4.40 3.09
CA ASP A 438 30.52 3.11 2.43
C ASP A 438 29.52 2.09 3.00
N PRO A 439 28.53 1.64 2.20
CA PRO A 439 27.50 0.74 2.69
C PRO A 439 28.03 -0.64 3.12
N SER A 440 29.23 -1.03 2.68
CA SER A 440 29.84 -2.33 3.03
C SER A 440 30.68 -2.27 4.31
N LYS A 441 31.17 -1.08 4.69
CA LYS A 441 32.06 -0.90 5.85
C LYS A 441 31.40 -0.19 7.03
N GLN A 442 30.23 0.41 6.84
CA GLN A 442 29.51 1.20 7.86
C GLN A 442 30.40 2.26 8.53
N ILE A 443 31.31 2.88 7.78
CA ILE A 443 32.17 3.96 8.25
C ILE A 443 31.88 5.21 7.41
N ALA A 444 31.70 6.35 8.09
CA ALA A 444 31.64 7.66 7.45
C ALA A 444 32.94 7.91 6.71
N LYS A 445 32.86 7.98 5.39
CA LYS A 445 34.04 8.29 4.57
C LYS A 445 34.28 9.79 4.50
N GLU A 446 33.20 10.57 4.48
CA GLU A 446 33.27 12.02 4.38
C GLU A 446 31.93 12.63 4.83
N THR A 447 32.00 13.77 5.52
CA THR A 447 30.84 14.57 5.88
C THR A 447 31.02 15.95 5.27
N ILE A 448 30.08 16.36 4.43
CA ILE A 448 30.06 17.66 3.77
C ILE A 448 29.14 18.55 4.60
N VAL A 449 29.70 19.56 5.25
CA VAL A 449 28.95 20.59 5.97
C VAL A 449 29.10 21.89 5.18
N TRP A 450 28.01 22.65 5.02
CA TRP A 450 28.03 23.95 4.36
C TRP A 450 27.29 24.99 5.20
N SER A 451 27.63 26.26 4.97
CA SER A 451 26.86 27.41 5.47
C SER A 451 25.84 27.89 4.44
N ASP A 452 25.08 28.93 4.76
CA ASP A 452 24.12 29.57 3.84
C ASP A 452 24.81 30.32 2.68
N ASN A 453 26.14 30.24 2.57
CA ASN A 453 26.89 30.82 1.47
C ASN A 453 26.76 29.96 0.20
N PRO A 454 26.09 30.45 -0.85
CA PRO A 454 25.88 29.70 -2.09
C PRO A 454 27.17 29.41 -2.87
N ASN A 455 28.29 30.07 -2.52
CA ASN A 455 29.60 29.82 -3.12
C ASN A 455 30.31 28.59 -2.53
N GLU A 456 29.84 28.02 -1.42
CA GLU A 456 30.46 26.86 -0.78
C GLU A 456 30.00 25.52 -1.37
N LEU A 457 28.76 25.48 -1.87
CA LEU A 457 28.18 24.27 -2.44
C LEU A 457 27.15 24.62 -3.51
N SER A 458 27.27 24.04 -4.71
CA SER A 458 26.27 24.14 -5.77
C SER A 458 25.96 22.76 -6.35
N ILE A 459 24.73 22.59 -6.85
CA ILE A 459 24.29 21.32 -7.42
C ILE A 459 23.91 21.49 -8.89
N GLN A 460 24.60 20.72 -9.72
CA GLN A 460 24.35 20.68 -11.15
C GLN A 460 23.67 19.35 -11.50
N VAL A 461 22.47 19.41 -12.07
CA VAL A 461 21.75 18.22 -12.52
C VAL A 461 21.92 18.11 -14.03
N ALA A 462 22.47 16.98 -14.50
CA ALA A 462 22.66 16.72 -15.93
C ALA A 462 21.43 16.07 -16.56
N ASN A 463 20.77 15.17 -15.83
CA ASN A 463 19.51 14.53 -16.18
C ASN A 463 18.84 13.99 -14.91
N SER A 464 17.72 13.29 -15.04
CA SER A 464 16.96 12.75 -13.91
C SER A 464 17.75 11.84 -12.95
N SER A 465 18.80 11.15 -13.40
CA SER A 465 19.63 10.28 -12.54
C SER A 465 20.97 10.92 -12.17
N HIS A 466 21.51 11.82 -12.98
CA HIS A 466 22.87 12.31 -12.82
C HIS A 466 22.91 13.71 -12.22
N PHE A 467 23.64 13.85 -11.12
CA PHE A 467 23.91 15.15 -10.51
C PHE A 467 25.35 15.26 -10.04
N LYS A 468 25.82 16.49 -9.90
CA LYS A 468 27.13 16.85 -9.36
C LYS A 468 26.96 17.77 -8.17
N ILE A 469 27.68 17.48 -7.10
CA ILE A 469 27.87 18.39 -5.98
C ILE A 469 29.22 19.08 -6.20
N CYS A 470 29.18 20.38 -6.45
CA CYS A 470 30.34 21.21 -6.75
C CYS A 470 30.67 22.06 -5.52
N MET A 471 31.86 21.83 -4.96
CA MET A 471 32.46 22.62 -3.89
C MET A 471 33.74 23.29 -4.41
N PRO A 472 34.22 24.39 -3.81
CA PRO A 472 35.36 25.15 -4.30
C PRO A 472 36.62 24.34 -4.63
N LYS A 473 36.86 23.24 -3.91
CA LYS A 473 38.04 22.38 -4.08
C LYS A 473 37.71 20.96 -4.56
N LYS A 474 36.43 20.62 -4.75
CA LYS A 474 36.01 19.23 -4.97
C LYS A 474 34.68 19.12 -5.72
N VAL A 475 34.64 18.23 -6.71
CA VAL A 475 33.41 17.91 -7.43
C VAL A 475 33.10 16.43 -7.25
N PHE A 476 31.90 16.13 -6.77
CA PHE A 476 31.39 14.77 -6.66
C PHE A 476 30.33 14.54 -7.72
N SER A 477 30.52 13.52 -8.56
CA SER A 477 29.52 13.11 -9.55
C SER A 477 28.79 11.85 -9.07
N PHE A 478 27.47 11.88 -9.15
CA PHE A 478 26.60 10.81 -8.69
C PHE A 478 25.57 10.43 -9.76
N GLU A 479 25.25 9.14 -9.80
CA GLU A 479 24.10 8.57 -10.48
C GLU A 479 23.16 8.02 -9.39
N ASP A 480 21.98 8.62 -9.23
CA ASP A 480 20.90 8.06 -8.44
C ASP A 480 20.08 7.11 -9.33
N PRO A 481 20.15 5.79 -9.10
CA PRO A 481 19.39 4.81 -9.89
C PRO A 481 17.88 5.00 -9.77
N LYS A 482 17.40 5.74 -8.75
CA LYS A 482 15.99 6.08 -8.57
C LYS A 482 15.54 7.32 -9.35
N GLN A 483 16.40 7.89 -10.22
CA GLN A 483 16.09 9.07 -11.03
C GLN A 483 15.69 10.31 -10.19
N ARG A 484 16.34 10.49 -9.03
CA ARG A 484 16.03 11.56 -8.05
C ARG A 484 17.02 12.73 -8.05
N ALA A 485 17.78 12.95 -9.11
CA ALA A 485 18.80 14.01 -9.17
C ALA A 485 18.23 15.42 -8.88
N TRP A 486 17.05 15.74 -9.42
CA TRP A 486 16.36 17.00 -9.15
C TRP A 486 15.85 17.13 -7.71
N HIS A 487 15.50 16.02 -7.07
CA HIS A 487 15.09 16.02 -5.67
C HIS A 487 16.26 16.33 -4.74
N TRP A 488 17.45 15.75 -5.03
CA TRP A 488 18.68 16.09 -4.32
C TRP A 488 19.02 17.57 -4.43
N LYS A 489 18.92 18.14 -5.65
CA LYS A 489 19.11 19.58 -5.88
C LYS A 489 18.15 20.41 -5.03
N LYS A 490 16.84 20.16 -5.16
CA LYS A 490 15.81 20.92 -4.43
C LYS A 490 15.95 20.80 -2.92
N ALA A 491 16.27 19.62 -2.40
CA ALA A 491 16.38 19.40 -0.95
C ALA A 491 17.59 20.12 -0.35
N ILE A 492 18.75 20.08 -1.03
CA ILE A 492 19.96 20.74 -0.54
C ILE A 492 19.86 22.27 -0.71
N GLU A 493 19.39 22.76 -1.86
CA GLU A 493 19.16 24.20 -2.07
C GLU A 493 18.11 24.74 -1.09
N GLY A 494 17.11 23.94 -0.74
CA GLY A 494 16.12 24.29 0.28
C GLY A 494 16.69 24.45 1.69
N LEU A 495 17.88 23.90 1.97
CA LEU A 495 18.61 24.09 3.23
C LEU A 495 19.60 25.25 3.17
N GLN A 496 19.98 25.73 1.98
CA GLN A 496 20.86 26.90 1.81
C GLN A 496 20.10 28.23 1.97
N ASN A 497 18.77 28.19 1.85
CA ASN A 497 17.89 29.36 1.89
C ASN A 497 17.15 29.49 3.23
N ARG A 498 17.68 28.93 4.33
CA ARG A 498 17.02 28.88 5.64
C ARG A 498 17.55 29.90 6.64
#